data_AF-A0A929F8G6-F1
#
_entry.id   AF-A0A929F8G6-F1
#
_cell.length_a   1.000
_cell.length_b   1.000
_cell.length_c   1.000
_cell.angle_alpha   90.00
_cell.angle_beta   90.00
_cell.angle_gamma   90.00
#
_symmetry.space_group_name_H-M   'P 1'
#
loop_
_entity.id
_entity.type
_entity.pdbx_description
1 polymer ?
#
loop_
_entity_poly.entity_id
_entity_poly.type
_entity_poly.pdbx_seq_one_letter_code
_entity_poly.pdbx_strand_id
1 'polypeptide(L)' 'MKLNIIFPKRENDWFNNAVGKLAMPVAPTYLAALTPPDVEIRITDMMAGDIVDYEEEVDLVAITVRTPV' A
#
# COMPACT_ATOMS: atom_id res chain seq x y z
N MET A 1 6.14 -17.20 4.06
CA MET A 1 4.94 -16.67 3.37
C MET A 1 5.30 -15.30 2.82
N LYS A 2 4.88 -14.97 1.59
CA LYS A 2 5.15 -13.70 0.93
C LYS A 2 3.86 -12.88 0.80
N LEU A 3 3.85 -11.73 1.46
CA LEU A 3 2.72 -10.80 1.51
C LEU A 3 3.07 -9.51 0.77
N ASN A 4 2.23 -9.12 -0.19
CA ASN A 4 2.29 -7.79 -0.78
C ASN A 4 1.14 -6.91 -0.28
N ILE A 5 1.47 -5.75 0.31
CA ILE A 5 0.51 -4.74 0.78
C ILE A 5 0.50 -3.57 -0.21
N ILE A 6 -0.61 -3.39 -0.90
CA ILE A 6 -0.78 -2.37 -1.94
C ILE A 6 -1.50 -1.15 -1.36
N PHE A 7 -0.86 0.01 -1.50
CA PHE A 7 -1.46 1.33 -1.29
C PHE A 7 -1.77 1.96 -2.65
N PRO A 8 -3.01 1.83 -3.15
CA PRO A 8 -3.33 2.18 -4.53
C PRO A 8 -3.35 3.70 -4.74
N LYS A 9 -2.84 4.13 -5.89
CA LYS A 9 -2.89 5.52 -6.33
C LYS A 9 -4.34 5.92 -6.60
N ARG A 10 -4.65 7.20 -6.36
CA ARG A 10 -5.94 7.80 -6.70
C ARG A 10 -5.79 8.83 -7.80
N GLU A 11 -6.68 8.76 -8.77
CA GLU A 11 -6.79 9.75 -9.85
C GLU A 11 -7.58 11.00 -9.41
N ASN A 12 -8.19 11.01 -8.22
CA ASN A 12 -8.99 12.15 -7.77
C ASN A 12 -8.12 13.28 -7.17
N ASP A 13 -8.09 14.40 -7.87
CA ASP A 13 -7.39 15.65 -7.53
C ASP A 13 -7.69 16.19 -6.12
N TRP A 14 -8.91 15.96 -5.62
CA TRP A 14 -9.33 16.47 -4.32
C TRP A 14 -8.47 15.92 -3.16
N PHE A 15 -8.07 14.65 -3.25
CA PHE A 15 -7.23 14.00 -2.24
C PHE A 15 -5.76 14.41 -2.38
N ASN A 16 -5.28 14.53 -3.63
CA ASN A 16 -3.93 15.01 -3.91
C ASN A 16 -3.72 16.46 -3.46
N ASN A 17 -4.78 17.28 -3.48
CA ASN A 17 -4.76 18.68 -3.05
C ASN A 17 -4.99 18.85 -1.53
N ALA A 18 -5.80 17.99 -0.89
CA ALA A 18 -6.14 18.14 0.53
C ALA A 18 -5.10 17.53 1.49
N VAL A 19 -4.36 16.49 1.09
CA VAL A 19 -3.54 15.68 2.01
C VAL A 19 -2.02 15.89 1.82
N GLY A 20 -1.62 16.77 0.90
CA GLY A 20 -0.23 16.95 0.51
C GLY A 20 0.26 15.78 -0.36
N LYS A 21 1.09 16.10 -1.36
CA LYS A 21 1.47 15.21 -2.48
C LYS A 21 2.19 13.90 -2.10
N LEU A 22 2.48 13.64 -0.83
CA LEU A 22 3.04 12.38 -0.32
C LEU A 22 2.55 12.18 1.13
N ALA A 23 1.43 11.48 1.30
CA ALA A 23 1.00 11.03 2.62
C ALA A 23 1.55 9.62 2.85
N MET A 24 2.37 9.46 3.88
CA MET A 24 2.88 8.14 4.29
C MET A 24 1.70 7.16 4.51
N PRO A 25 1.75 5.93 3.98
CA PRO A 25 0.69 4.95 4.13
C PRO A 25 0.71 4.32 5.54
N VAL A 26 0.21 5.06 6.54
CA VAL A 26 0.26 4.66 7.97
C VAL A 26 -0.39 3.30 8.24
N ALA A 27 -1.53 3.01 7.63
CA ALA A 27 -2.21 1.73 7.86
C ALA A 27 -1.41 0.54 7.28
N PRO A 28 -0.91 0.59 6.02
CA PRO A 28 0.04 -0.39 5.50
C PRO A 28 1.30 -0.57 6.35
N THR A 29 1.94 0.51 6.80
CA THR A 29 3.17 0.40 7.59
C THR A 29 2.91 -0.19 8.98
N TYR A 30 1.77 0.13 9.60
CA TYR A 30 1.37 -0.47 10.87
C TYR A 30 1.07 -1.96 10.73
N LEU A 31 0.38 -2.37 9.66
CA LEU A 31 0.14 -3.79 9.35
C LEU A 31 1.46 -4.53 9.15
N ALA A 32 2.39 -3.95 8.40
CA ALA A 32 3.72 -4.53 8.19
C ALA A 32 4.47 -4.72 9.52
N ALA A 33 4.39 -3.75 10.44
CA ALA A 33 5.04 -3.83 11.75
C ALA A 33 4.45 -4.89 12.69
N LEU A 34 3.16 -5.23 12.54
CA LEU A 34 2.48 -6.25 13.34
C LEU A 34 2.55 -7.65 12.75
N THR A 35 2.99 -7.76 11.50
CA THR A 35 3.08 -9.05 10.81
C THR A 35 4.21 -9.90 11.42
N PRO A 36 4.02 -11.23 11.59
CA PRO A 36 5.06 -12.12 12.10
C PRO A 36 6.38 -12.03 11.32
N PRO A 37 7.54 -12.21 12.00
CA PRO A 37 8.86 -12.01 11.39
C PRO A 37 9.24 -13.04 10.31
N ASP A 38 8.54 -14.17 10.25
CA ASP A 38 8.70 -15.22 9.24
C ASP A 38 7.92 -14.96 7.94
N VAL A 39 7.14 -13.86 7.90
CA VAL A 39 6.47 -13.39 6.69
C VAL A 39 7.37 -12.38 5.98
N GLU A 40 7.65 -12.63 4.72
CA GLU A 40 8.30 -11.66 3.83
C GLU A 40 7.26 -10.63 3.38
N ILE A 41 7.51 -9.36 3.67
CA ILE A 41 6.56 -8.28 3.42
C ILE A 41 7.11 -7.30 2.40
N ARG A 42 6.29 -6.99 1.40
CA ARG A 42 6.49 -5.88 0.49
C ARG A 42 5.35 -4.88 0.66
N ILE A 43 5.68 -3.59 0.67
CA ILE A 43 4.69 -2.52 0.53
C ILE A 43 4.87 -1.94 -0.87
N THR A 44 3.81 -1.94 -1.68
CA THR A 44 3.76 -1.25 -2.98
C THR A 44 2.97 0.05 -2.80
N ASP A 45 3.69 1.17 -2.69
CA ASP A 45 3.10 2.51 -2.55
C ASP A 45 2.98 3.19 -3.92
N MET A 46 1.82 3.01 -4.55
CA MET A 46 1.56 3.63 -5.85
C MET A 46 1.40 5.15 -5.76
N MET A 47 1.21 5.73 -4.57
CA MET A 47 1.24 7.18 -4.36
C MET A 47 2.66 7.72 -4.35
N ALA A 48 3.63 6.94 -3.87
CA ALA A 48 5.06 7.21 -3.98
C ALA A 48 5.63 6.92 -5.38
N GLY A 49 4.85 6.26 -6.25
CA GLY A 49 5.22 5.95 -7.63
C GLY A 49 5.60 4.49 -7.87
N ASP A 50 5.44 3.62 -6.88
CA ASP A 50 5.68 2.19 -7.05
C ASP A 50 4.67 1.58 -8.03
N ILE A 51 5.11 0.56 -8.75
CA ILE A 51 4.30 -0.17 -9.73
C ILE A 51 4.05 -1.58 -9.19
N VAL A 52 2.83 -2.07 -9.36
CA VAL A 52 2.46 -3.46 -9.05
C VAL A 52 3.08 -4.39 -10.09
N ASP A 53 3.87 -5.36 -9.64
CA ASP A 53 4.33 -6.47 -10.47
C ASP A 53 3.28 -7.59 -10.43
N TYR A 54 2.58 -7.78 -11.55
CA TYR A 54 1.50 -8.77 -11.65
C TYR A 54 2.02 -10.19 -11.92
N GLU A 55 3.29 -10.33 -12.27
CA GLU A 55 3.93 -11.63 -12.51
C GLU A 55 4.65 -12.15 -11.24
N GLU A 56 4.76 -11.30 -10.21
CA GLU A 56 5.35 -11.68 -8.93
C GLU A 56 4.48 -12.73 -8.22
N GLU A 57 5.01 -13.93 -8.05
CA GLU A 57 4.37 -14.94 -7.20
C GLU A 57 4.37 -14.47 -5.73
N VAL A 58 3.16 -14.34 -5.17
CA VAL A 58 2.90 -13.94 -3.79
C VAL A 58 1.81 -14.83 -3.19
N ASP A 59 1.91 -15.15 -1.90
CA ASP A 59 0.94 -16.00 -1.21
C ASP A 59 -0.34 -15.22 -0.84
N LEU A 60 -0.21 -13.92 -0.59
CA LEU A 60 -1.32 -13.04 -0.20
C LEU A 60 -1.10 -11.61 -0.70
N VAL A 61 -2.19 -10.99 -1.15
CA VAL A 61 -2.24 -9.57 -1.50
C VAL A 61 -3.24 -8.85 -0.60
N ALA A 62 -2.80 -7.81 0.09
CA ALA A 62 -3.64 -6.91 0.85
C ALA A 62 -3.78 -5.57 0.10
N ILE A 63 -5.01 -5.16 -0.19
CA ILE A 63 -5.28 -3.88 -0.87
C ILE A 63 -5.97 -2.95 0.11
N THR A 64 -5.38 -1.77 0.33
CA THR A 64 -5.98 -0.78 1.22
C THR A 64 -7.01 0.08 0.50
N VAL A 65 -8.20 0.18 1.10
CA VAL A 65 -9.31 0.98 0.58
C VAL A 65 -9.68 2.06 1.59
N ARG A 66 -9.43 3.32 1.25
CA ARG A 66 -9.80 4.48 2.09
C ARG A 66 -11.05 5.16 1.54
N THR A 67 -12.23 4.97 2.09
CA THR A 67 -13.39 5.73 1.62
C THR A 67 -13.22 7.23 1.91
N PRO A 68 -13.80 8.14 1.12
CA PRO A 68 -13.96 9.54 1.53
C PRO A 68 -14.69 9.57 2.89
N VAL A 69 -14.26 10.47 3.77
CA VAL A 69 -14.95 10.75 5.03
C VAL A 69 -15.85 11.96 4.82
#